data_AF-A0A7N0VER6-F1
#
_entry.id   AF-A0A7N0VER6-F1
#
_cell.length_a   1.000
_cell.length_b   1.000
_cell.length_c   1.000
_cell.angle_alpha   90.00
_cell.angle_beta   90.00
_cell.angle_gamma   90.00
#
_symmetry.space_group_name_H-M   'P 1'
#
loop_
_entity.id
_entity.type
_entity.pdbx_description
1 polymer ?
#
loop_
_entity_poly.entity_id
_entity_poly.type
_entity_poly.pdbx_seq_one_letter_code
_entity_poly.pdbx_strand_id
1 'polypeptide(L)'
;MPLVGMARGGACRASWTSHIEDFDYVIISAGQWFFRPLIFHFNDTPVSCHICEIENITAVNTFYGYKMAFQTAFKAILGLDKYKGVTLLRTFSPAHFENGDWDKGGNCPRTKPYGDDEARLEGYILEMYMSQVREFRAVQEMAKKRGLEFRLLDTTRAMVMRPDGHPNYYGHSPTANASIADCVHWCLPGPVDTWNEFLQDMIRKDGERSLSDDEIGSKT
;
A
#
# COMPACT_ATOMS: atom_id res chain seq x y z
N MET A 1 6.33 -3.91 6.20
CA MET A 1 5.46 -3.44 7.29
C MET A 1 5.02 -2.02 6.99
N PRO A 2 3.79 -1.79 6.51
CA PRO A 2 3.27 -0.43 6.44
C PRO A 2 2.74 -0.05 7.82
N LEU A 3 3.44 0.90 8.44
CA LEU A 3 3.14 1.45 9.76
C LEU A 3 1.90 2.34 9.70
N VAL A 4 0.73 1.72 9.68
CA VAL A 4 -0.41 2.20 10.46
C VAL A 4 -0.47 1.25 11.64
N GLY A 5 -0.10 1.74 12.82
CA GLY A 5 0.32 0.94 13.97
C GLY A 5 -0.62 -0.22 14.30
N MET A 6 -0.20 -1.43 13.95
CA MET A 6 -0.57 -2.64 14.69
C MET A 6 0.46 -2.82 15.81
N ALA A 7 0.27 -2.06 16.89
CA ALA A 7 0.93 -2.35 18.15
C ALA A 7 -0.02 -3.18 19.00
N ARG A 8 0.42 -4.37 19.42
CA ARG A 8 -0.17 -5.01 20.59
C ARG A 8 0.01 -4.03 21.77
N GLY A 9 -1.10 -3.46 22.25
CA GLY A 9 -1.14 -2.78 23.55
C GLY A 9 -0.45 -1.41 23.66
N GLY A 10 -0.54 -0.53 22.67
CA GLY A 10 -0.08 0.85 22.82
C GLY A 10 -0.63 1.77 21.75
N ALA A 11 -1.06 2.97 22.16
CA ALA A 11 -1.51 4.07 21.32
C ALA A 11 -0.69 4.20 20.03
N CYS A 12 -1.35 4.50 18.90
CA CYS A 12 -0.70 5.03 17.69
C CYS A 12 -0.12 6.43 17.98
N ARG A 13 0.95 6.51 18.76
CA ARG A 13 1.66 7.75 19.00
C ARG A 13 2.36 8.12 17.70
N ALA A 14 2.16 9.37 17.23
CA ALA A 14 2.64 9.92 15.96
C ALA A 14 4.17 10.09 15.90
N SER A 15 4.92 9.01 16.15
CA SER A 15 6.39 8.99 16.11
C SER A 15 6.93 8.85 14.69
N TRP A 16 6.11 8.42 13.74
CA TRP A 16 6.58 8.20 12.36
C TRP A 16 6.59 9.51 11.55
N THR A 17 5.70 10.46 11.88
CA THR A 17 5.60 11.74 11.17
C THR A 17 6.76 12.70 11.46
N SER A 18 7.44 12.53 12.59
CA SER A 18 8.52 13.44 13.02
C SER A 18 9.75 13.43 12.12
N HIS A 19 9.89 12.43 11.25
CA HIS A 19 11.04 12.28 10.34
C HIS A 19 10.66 12.55 8.88
N ILE A 20 9.38 12.76 8.57
CA ILE A 20 8.91 12.89 7.18
C ILE A 20 9.45 14.14 6.50
N GLU A 21 9.60 15.23 7.26
CA GLU A 21 10.06 16.52 6.73
C GLU A 21 11.48 16.46 6.17
N ASP A 22 12.26 15.43 6.51
CA ASP A 22 13.64 15.22 6.07
C ASP A 22 13.75 14.43 4.74
N PHE A 23 12.64 13.94 4.18
CA PHE A 23 12.65 13.11 2.97
C PHE A 23 12.18 13.87 1.72
N ASP A 24 12.89 13.68 0.61
CA ASP A 24 12.48 14.18 -0.71
C ASP A 24 11.32 13.38 -1.32
N TYR A 25 11.26 12.07 -1.01
CA TYR A 25 10.22 11.17 -1.49
C TYR A 25 9.69 10.30 -0.36
N VAL A 26 8.36 10.24 -0.22
CA VAL A 26 7.67 9.43 0.78
C VAL A 26 6.72 8.48 0.08
N ILE A 27 6.95 7.17 0.18
CA ILE A 27 6.09 6.16 -0.44
C ILE A 27 5.18 5.54 0.62
N ILE A 28 3.88 5.80 0.52
CA ILE A 28 2.84 5.18 1.33
C ILE A 28 2.30 3.96 0.59
N SER A 29 2.19 2.84 1.29
CA SER A 29 1.51 1.64 0.81
C SER A 29 0.87 0.89 1.97
N ALA A 30 -0.20 0.15 1.70
CA ALA A 30 -0.87 -0.70 2.68
C ALA A 30 -1.67 -1.78 1.93
N GLY A 31 -2.13 -2.84 2.62
CA GLY A 31 -2.93 -3.87 1.96
C GLY A 31 -3.26 -5.07 2.85
N GLN A 32 -2.46 -6.12 2.74
CA GLN A 32 -2.82 -7.49 3.15
C GLN A 32 -3.17 -7.67 4.64
N TRP A 33 -2.62 -6.82 5.52
CA TRP A 33 -2.89 -6.91 6.96
C TRP A 33 -4.30 -6.47 7.34
N PHE A 34 -5.02 -5.77 6.45
CA PHE A 34 -6.39 -5.32 6.71
C PHE A 34 -7.44 -6.44 6.63
N PHE A 35 -7.08 -7.61 6.09
CA PHE A 35 -7.93 -8.80 6.09
C PHE A 35 -7.86 -9.61 7.40
N ARG A 36 -7.03 -9.17 8.36
CA ARG A 36 -6.89 -9.82 9.67
C ARG A 36 -7.94 -9.26 10.65
N PRO A 37 -8.26 -10.00 11.72
CA PRO A 37 -8.97 -9.44 12.86
C PRO A 37 -8.30 -8.14 13.35
N LEU A 38 -9.07 -7.07 13.44
CA LEU A 38 -8.61 -5.73 13.81
C LEU A 38 -9.55 -5.12 14.83
N ILE A 39 -9.00 -4.39 15.80
CA ILE A 39 -9.74 -3.51 16.70
C ILE A 39 -9.24 -2.10 16.45
N PHE A 40 -10.17 -1.18 16.15
CA PHE A 40 -9.87 0.21 15.88
C PHE A 40 -10.04 1.02 17.15
N HIS A 41 -9.00 1.78 17.50
CA HIS A 41 -9.00 2.65 18.67
C HIS A 41 -9.05 4.12 18.25
N PHE A 42 -9.76 4.92 19.04
CA PHE A 42 -9.74 6.38 19.01
C PHE A 42 -9.46 6.89 20.42
N ASN A 43 -8.39 7.67 20.60
CA ASN A 43 -7.91 8.10 21.93
C ASN A 43 -7.84 6.93 22.92
N ASP A 44 -7.16 5.85 22.52
CA ASP A 44 -7.01 4.60 23.28
C ASP A 44 -8.31 3.83 23.60
N THR A 45 -9.46 4.33 23.17
CA THR A 45 -10.77 3.69 23.37
C THR A 45 -11.13 2.88 22.13
N PRO A 46 -11.48 1.58 22.26
CA PRO A 46 -11.91 0.78 21.13
C PRO A 46 -13.30 1.26 20.65
N VAL A 47 -13.41 1.60 19.37
CA VAL A 47 -14.63 2.20 18.79
C VAL A 47 -15.30 1.31 17.74
N SER A 48 -14.53 0.45 17.08
CA SER A 48 -15.05 -0.50 16.11
C SER A 48 -14.08 -1.66 15.94
N CYS A 49 -14.52 -2.72 15.27
CA CYS A 49 -13.66 -3.86 14.98
C CYS A 49 -13.98 -4.51 13.63
N HIS A 50 -13.03 -5.24 13.09
CA HIS A 50 -13.20 -6.10 11.93
C HIS A 50 -12.90 -7.55 12.35
N ILE A 51 -13.83 -8.48 12.06
CA ILE A 51 -13.73 -9.91 12.45
C ILE A 51 -13.44 -10.03 13.95
N CYS A 52 -14.40 -9.61 14.78
CA CYS A 52 -14.32 -9.74 16.24
C CYS A 52 -15.69 -10.06 16.85
N GLU A 53 -15.67 -10.67 18.04
CA GLU A 53 -16.85 -10.96 18.86
C GLU A 53 -16.77 -10.19 20.18
N ILE A 54 -16.73 -8.87 20.11
CA ILE A 54 -16.67 -8.01 21.30
C ILE A 54 -18.03 -7.34 21.49
N GLU A 55 -18.65 -7.56 22.65
CA GLU A 55 -19.91 -6.91 23.01
C GLU A 55 -19.76 -5.39 23.06
N ASN A 56 -20.82 -4.68 22.64
CA ASN A 56 -20.90 -3.21 22.63
C ASN A 56 -19.87 -2.49 21.72
N ILE A 57 -19.23 -3.20 20.79
CA ILE A 57 -18.37 -2.61 19.75
C ILE A 57 -18.98 -2.84 18.38
N THR A 58 -19.02 -1.80 17.54
CA THR A 58 -19.56 -1.91 16.18
C THR A 58 -18.61 -2.71 15.28
N ALA A 59 -19.13 -3.79 14.70
CA ALA A 59 -18.42 -4.53 13.65
C ALA A 59 -18.47 -3.76 12.32
N VAL A 60 -17.32 -3.61 11.68
CA VAL A 60 -17.12 -2.92 10.40
C VAL A 60 -16.43 -3.85 9.40
N ASN A 61 -16.61 -3.56 8.11
CA ASN A 61 -15.92 -4.31 7.05
C ASN A 61 -14.44 -3.90 6.95
N THR A 62 -13.65 -4.75 6.26
CA THR A 62 -12.20 -4.53 6.02
C THR A 62 -11.90 -3.13 5.46
N PHE A 63 -12.74 -2.66 4.54
CA PHE A 63 -12.51 -1.40 3.82
C PHE A 63 -12.66 -0.17 4.72
N TYR A 64 -13.42 -0.25 5.82
CA TYR A 64 -13.53 0.86 6.77
C TYR A 64 -12.17 1.23 7.35
N GLY A 65 -11.49 0.26 7.98
CA GLY A 65 -10.17 0.45 8.55
C GLY A 65 -9.14 0.86 7.49
N TYR A 66 -9.22 0.24 6.32
CA TYR A 66 -8.33 0.51 5.20
C TYR A 66 -8.41 1.97 4.72
N LYS A 67 -9.62 2.51 4.55
CA LYS A 67 -9.82 3.93 4.19
C LYS A 67 -9.33 4.86 5.31
N MET A 68 -9.68 4.57 6.56
CA MET A 68 -9.27 5.37 7.72
C MET A 68 -7.75 5.47 7.87
N ALA A 69 -7.04 4.38 7.57
CA ALA A 69 -5.59 4.33 7.56
C ALA A 69 -4.98 5.32 6.56
N PHE A 70 -5.45 5.31 5.30
CA PHE A 70 -4.98 6.28 4.28
C PHE A 70 -5.39 7.71 4.60
N GLN A 71 -6.64 7.94 5.01
CA GLN A 71 -7.11 9.26 5.41
C GLN A 71 -6.24 9.86 6.51
N THR A 72 -5.92 9.06 7.54
CA THR A 72 -5.08 9.49 8.66
C THR A 72 -3.65 9.78 8.19
N ALA A 73 -3.03 8.88 7.43
CA ALA A 73 -1.66 9.06 6.95
C ALA A 73 -1.53 10.29 6.03
N PHE A 74 -2.46 10.46 5.08
CA PHE A 74 -2.45 11.58 4.16
C PHE A 74 -2.74 12.91 4.84
N LYS A 75 -3.69 12.97 5.79
CA LYS A 75 -3.93 14.19 6.59
C LYS A 75 -2.72 14.54 7.43
N ALA A 76 -2.03 13.55 7.99
CA ALA A 76 -0.82 13.78 8.77
C ALA A 76 0.29 14.40 7.92
N ILE A 77 0.58 13.85 6.73
CA ILE A 77 1.58 14.39 5.80
C ILE A 77 1.16 15.77 5.29
N LEU A 78 -0.11 15.94 4.91
CA LEU A 78 -0.66 17.22 4.48
C LEU A 78 -0.51 18.28 5.55
N GLY A 79 -0.51 17.91 6.83
CA GLY A 79 -0.37 18.80 7.99
C GLY A 79 1.05 19.20 8.36
N LEU A 80 2.08 18.66 7.70
CA LEU A 80 3.48 19.00 7.96
C LEU A 80 3.85 20.32 7.27
N ASP A 81 4.31 21.30 8.04
CA ASP A 81 4.54 22.65 7.52
C ASP A 81 5.86 22.79 6.77
N LYS A 82 6.89 22.02 7.15
CA LYS A 82 8.22 22.07 6.52
C LYS A 82 8.42 21.01 5.47
N TYR A 83 7.51 20.04 5.33
CA TYR A 83 7.59 19.04 4.27
C TYR A 83 7.47 19.69 2.89
N LYS A 84 8.39 19.36 1.99
CA LYS A 84 8.42 19.84 0.58
C LYS A 84 8.59 18.72 -0.44
N GLY A 85 8.68 17.47 0.01
CA GLY A 85 8.90 16.32 -0.84
C GLY A 85 7.66 15.87 -1.62
N VAL A 86 7.87 14.84 -2.44
CA VAL A 86 6.83 14.17 -3.23
C VAL A 86 6.28 12.97 -2.45
N THR A 87 4.97 12.96 -2.23
CA THR A 87 4.28 11.82 -1.62
C THR A 87 3.73 10.90 -2.70
N LEU A 88 4.13 9.63 -2.67
CA LEU A 88 3.69 8.59 -3.59
C LEU A 88 2.77 7.61 -2.89
N LEU A 89 1.62 7.29 -3.49
CA LEU A 89 0.84 6.12 -3.12
C LEU A 89 1.21 4.96 -4.04
N ARG A 90 1.84 3.91 -3.50
CA ARG A 90 1.99 2.63 -4.22
C ARG A 90 0.72 1.81 -4.04
N THR A 91 0.02 1.57 -5.14
CA THR A 91 -1.31 0.93 -5.11
C THR A 91 -1.24 -0.56 -4.71
N PHE A 92 -2.33 -1.05 -4.11
CA PHE A 92 -2.54 -2.42 -3.64
C PHE A 92 -1.87 -3.52 -4.47
N SER A 93 -1.09 -4.37 -3.80
CA SER A 93 -0.52 -5.60 -4.35
C SER A 93 -1.38 -6.78 -3.91
N PRO A 94 -2.09 -7.45 -4.84
CA PRO A 94 -2.92 -8.61 -4.51
C PRO A 94 -2.08 -9.83 -4.15
N ALA A 95 -2.77 -10.80 -3.55
CA ALA A 95 -2.29 -12.17 -3.37
C ALA A 95 -2.96 -13.06 -4.43
N HIS A 96 -2.34 -14.17 -4.81
CA HIS A 96 -2.87 -15.09 -5.83
C HIS A 96 -3.06 -16.50 -5.29
N PHE A 97 -3.81 -16.63 -4.18
CA PHE A 97 -4.18 -17.96 -3.69
C PHE A 97 -5.16 -18.65 -4.64
N GLU A 98 -4.88 -19.91 -4.91
CA GLU A 98 -5.69 -20.90 -5.58
C GLU A 98 -5.83 -22.13 -4.67
N ASN A 99 -6.75 -23.03 -4.98
CA ASN A 99 -6.93 -24.30 -4.26
C ASN A 99 -7.22 -24.16 -2.75
N GLY A 100 -7.60 -22.98 -2.28
CA GLY A 100 -7.94 -22.70 -0.89
C GLY A 100 -7.54 -21.29 -0.46
N ASP A 101 -7.99 -20.89 0.73
CA ASP A 101 -7.52 -19.67 1.37
C ASP A 101 -6.12 -19.86 1.99
N TRP A 102 -5.48 -18.77 2.38
CA TRP A 102 -4.16 -18.74 3.02
C TRP A 102 -4.02 -19.68 4.23
N ASP A 103 -5.11 -19.98 4.95
CA ASP A 103 -5.18 -20.88 6.12
C ASP A 103 -5.89 -22.21 5.86
N LYS A 104 -6.34 -22.45 4.62
CA LYS A 104 -7.08 -23.66 4.24
C LYS A 104 -6.36 -24.50 3.19
N GLY A 105 -5.02 -24.41 3.16
CA GLY A 105 -4.18 -25.16 2.23
C GLY A 105 -4.08 -24.55 0.83
N GLY A 106 -4.46 -23.28 0.67
CA GLY A 106 -4.29 -22.56 -0.59
C GLY A 106 -2.83 -22.45 -1.01
N ASN A 107 -2.59 -22.35 -2.32
CA ASN A 107 -1.29 -22.23 -2.94
C ASN A 107 -1.32 -21.39 -4.23
N CYS A 108 -0.19 -21.18 -4.87
CA CYS A 108 -0.06 -20.36 -6.08
C CYS A 108 0.86 -21.09 -7.06
N PRO A 109 0.34 -22.08 -7.81
CA PRO A 109 1.17 -22.98 -8.60
C PRO A 109 1.48 -22.44 -9.99
N ARG A 110 0.94 -21.27 -10.37
CA ARG A 110 1.13 -20.71 -11.70
C ARG A 110 2.59 -20.39 -11.97
N THR A 111 3.01 -20.62 -13.20
CA THR A 111 4.39 -20.40 -13.68
C THR A 111 4.45 -19.45 -14.87
N LYS A 112 3.30 -18.87 -15.24
CA LYS A 112 3.18 -17.88 -16.32
C LYS A 112 2.26 -16.73 -15.89
N PRO A 113 2.51 -15.52 -16.41
CA PRO A 113 1.59 -14.40 -16.26
C PRO A 113 0.19 -14.76 -16.77
N TYR A 114 -0.82 -14.06 -16.27
CA TYR A 114 -2.13 -14.08 -16.89
C TYR A 114 -2.09 -13.47 -18.29
N GLY A 115 -2.94 -13.99 -19.17
CA GLY A 115 -3.31 -13.28 -20.41
C GLY A 115 -4.19 -12.06 -20.12
N ASP A 116 -4.34 -11.17 -21.11
CA ASP A 116 -5.11 -9.92 -20.97
C ASP A 116 -6.58 -10.16 -20.57
N ASP A 117 -7.17 -11.26 -21.02
CA ASP A 117 -8.56 -11.64 -20.72
C ASP A 117 -8.73 -12.41 -19.40
N GLU A 118 -7.63 -12.91 -18.83
CA GLU A 118 -7.62 -13.70 -17.60
C GLU A 118 -7.47 -12.82 -16.35
N ALA A 119 -6.69 -11.75 -16.45
CA ALA A 119 -6.43 -10.85 -15.34
C ALA A 119 -7.62 -9.92 -15.08
N ARG A 120 -8.35 -10.17 -13.99
CA ARG A 120 -9.51 -9.37 -13.62
C ARG A 120 -9.24 -8.52 -12.39
N LEU A 121 -9.43 -7.21 -12.56
CA LEU A 121 -9.49 -6.28 -11.44
C LEU A 121 -10.93 -6.24 -10.92
N GLU A 122 -11.29 -7.23 -10.12
CA GLU A 122 -12.64 -7.40 -9.59
C GLU A 122 -12.65 -7.79 -8.10
N GLY A 123 -13.85 -7.91 -7.52
CA GLY A 123 -14.04 -8.34 -6.14
C GLY A 123 -13.25 -7.50 -5.13
N TYR A 124 -12.61 -8.17 -4.17
CA TYR A 124 -11.87 -7.49 -3.12
C TYR A 124 -10.66 -6.70 -3.66
N ILE A 125 -10.04 -7.14 -4.76
CA ILE A 125 -8.88 -6.44 -5.35
C ILE A 125 -9.32 -5.07 -5.85
N LEU A 126 -10.44 -5.02 -6.59
CA LEU A 126 -11.02 -3.76 -7.06
C LEU A 126 -11.43 -2.86 -5.88
N GLU A 127 -12.07 -3.41 -4.84
CA GLU A 127 -12.50 -2.62 -3.70
C GLU A 127 -11.33 -2.05 -2.89
N MET A 128 -10.25 -2.81 -2.69
CA MET A 128 -9.01 -2.29 -2.09
C MET A 128 -8.40 -1.20 -2.98
N TYR A 129 -8.28 -1.46 -4.27
CA TYR A 129 -7.74 -0.50 -5.23
C TYR A 129 -8.52 0.81 -5.26
N MET A 130 -9.85 0.74 -5.33
CA MET A 130 -10.69 1.92 -5.38
C MET A 130 -10.74 2.65 -4.04
N SER A 131 -10.65 1.93 -2.91
CA SER A 131 -10.61 2.55 -1.59
C SER A 131 -9.39 3.46 -1.42
N GLN A 132 -8.17 2.96 -1.67
CA GLN A 132 -6.96 3.79 -1.58
C GLN A 132 -6.97 4.94 -2.61
N VAL A 133 -7.43 4.70 -3.85
CA VAL A 133 -7.42 5.71 -4.91
C VAL A 133 -8.42 6.83 -4.64
N ARG A 134 -9.59 6.52 -4.07
CA ARG A 134 -10.58 7.53 -3.66
C ARG A 134 -10.03 8.43 -2.56
N GLU A 135 -9.45 7.86 -1.50
CA GLU A 135 -8.85 8.65 -0.42
C GLU A 135 -7.66 9.49 -0.90
N PHE A 136 -6.85 8.93 -1.80
CA PHE A 136 -5.74 9.62 -2.41
C PHE A 136 -6.18 10.80 -3.29
N ARG A 137 -7.18 10.61 -4.16
CA ARG A 137 -7.71 11.70 -5.00
C ARG A 137 -8.33 12.81 -4.15
N ALA A 138 -8.98 12.47 -3.04
CA ALA A 138 -9.54 13.45 -2.12
C ALA A 138 -8.45 14.34 -1.51
N VAL A 139 -7.28 13.78 -1.12
CA VAL A 139 -6.18 14.59 -0.58
C VAL A 139 -5.37 15.32 -1.65
N GLN A 140 -5.26 14.74 -2.86
CA GLN A 140 -4.40 15.26 -3.92
C GLN A 140 -4.74 16.71 -4.29
N GLU A 141 -6.03 17.05 -4.36
CA GLU A 141 -6.46 18.43 -4.65
C GLU A 141 -6.16 19.41 -3.50
N MET A 142 -6.17 18.94 -2.26
CA MET A 142 -5.77 19.76 -1.10
C MET A 142 -4.26 19.95 -1.04
N ALA A 143 -3.50 18.91 -1.37
CA ALA A 143 -2.04 18.95 -1.44
C ALA A 143 -1.56 19.97 -2.47
N LYS A 144 -2.14 19.98 -3.67
CA LYS A 144 -1.84 20.97 -4.72
C LYS A 144 -2.01 22.40 -4.22
N LYS A 145 -3.08 22.71 -3.47
CA LYS A 145 -3.32 24.03 -2.89
C LYS A 145 -2.27 24.44 -1.84
N ARG A 146 -1.65 23.47 -1.17
CA ARG A 146 -0.51 23.67 -0.25
C ARG A 146 0.85 23.70 -0.95
N GLY A 147 0.90 23.56 -2.27
CA GLY A 147 2.16 23.41 -3.02
C GLY A 147 2.87 22.07 -2.74
N LEU A 148 2.14 21.07 -2.24
CA LEU A 148 2.65 19.71 -2.03
C LEU A 148 2.29 18.82 -3.22
N GLU A 149 3.18 17.89 -3.52
CA GLU A 149 3.00 16.98 -4.63
C GLU A 149 2.62 15.58 -4.15
N PHE A 150 1.44 15.12 -4.59
CA PHE A 150 0.93 13.79 -4.33
C PHE A 150 0.75 13.08 -5.67
N ARG A 151 1.42 11.94 -5.85
CA ARG A 151 1.36 11.15 -7.09
C ARG A 151 1.01 9.68 -6.83
N LEU A 152 0.43 9.05 -7.86
CA LEU A 152 0.04 7.65 -7.79
C LEU A 152 1.12 6.80 -8.48
N LEU A 153 1.75 5.90 -7.74
CA LEU A 153 2.55 4.80 -8.28
C LEU A 153 1.61 3.61 -8.50
N ASP A 154 0.92 3.62 -9.65
CA ASP A 154 -0.13 2.66 -9.95
C ASP A 154 0.41 1.32 -10.45
N THR A 155 0.54 0.37 -9.52
CA THR A 155 1.11 -0.96 -9.73
C THR A 155 0.08 -2.08 -9.71
N THR A 156 -1.15 -1.83 -9.23
CA THR A 156 -2.14 -2.89 -8.97
C THR A 156 -2.42 -3.74 -10.20
N ARG A 157 -2.70 -3.13 -11.36
CA ARG A 157 -2.99 -3.91 -12.58
C ARG A 157 -1.80 -4.76 -13.00
N ALA A 158 -0.59 -4.19 -12.99
CA ALA A 158 0.62 -4.94 -13.31
C ALA A 158 0.83 -6.14 -12.37
N MET A 159 0.46 -6.00 -11.09
CA MET A 159 0.59 -7.09 -10.13
C MET A 159 -0.51 -8.15 -10.24
N VAL A 160 -1.74 -7.77 -10.57
CA VAL A 160 -2.83 -8.73 -10.87
C VAL A 160 -2.41 -9.66 -12.00
N MET A 161 -1.68 -9.16 -13.01
CA MET A 161 -1.23 -9.96 -14.16
C MET A 161 -0.20 -11.04 -13.81
N ARG A 162 0.36 -11.07 -12.59
CA ARG A 162 1.58 -11.82 -12.28
C ARG A 162 1.41 -12.90 -11.20
N PRO A 163 0.45 -13.82 -11.33
CA PRO A 163 0.31 -14.93 -10.37
C PRO A 163 1.56 -15.84 -10.33
N ASP A 164 2.40 -15.81 -11.38
CA ASP A 164 3.67 -16.52 -11.50
C ASP A 164 4.81 -15.97 -10.64
N GLY A 165 4.64 -14.79 -10.05
CA GLY A 165 5.69 -14.12 -9.30
C GLY A 165 5.80 -14.51 -7.85
N HIS A 166 4.93 -15.40 -7.35
CA HIS A 166 4.90 -15.75 -5.94
C HIS A 166 5.85 -16.91 -5.61
N PRO A 167 6.48 -16.90 -4.42
CA PRO A 167 7.34 -18.00 -3.98
C PRO A 167 6.62 -19.33 -3.80
N ASN A 168 5.31 -19.33 -3.58
CA ASN A 168 4.55 -20.52 -3.21
C ASN A 168 5.21 -21.18 -1.99
N TYR A 169 5.55 -22.47 -2.02
CA TYR A 169 6.22 -23.16 -0.90
C TYR A 169 7.69 -22.79 -0.71
N TYR A 170 8.26 -21.92 -1.55
CA TYR A 170 9.68 -21.52 -1.50
C TYR A 170 9.90 -20.17 -0.79
N GLY A 171 8.86 -19.58 -0.19
CA GLY A 171 8.94 -18.27 0.50
C GLY A 171 9.52 -18.33 1.92
N HIS A 172 9.71 -19.52 2.46
CA HIS A 172 10.20 -19.74 3.82
C HIS A 172 11.63 -20.29 3.82
N SER A 173 12.35 -20.07 4.92
CA SER A 173 13.66 -20.70 5.13
C SER A 173 13.56 -22.21 4.92
N PRO A 174 14.54 -22.87 4.28
CA PRO A 174 14.57 -24.33 4.17
C PRO A 174 14.53 -25.06 5.53
N THR A 175 14.90 -24.36 6.61
CA THR A 175 14.85 -24.86 7.99
C THR A 175 13.51 -24.62 8.68
N ALA A 176 12.64 -23.78 8.11
CA ALA A 176 11.30 -23.59 8.61
C ALA A 176 10.44 -24.77 8.14
N ASN A 177 9.85 -25.50 9.08
CA ASN A 177 8.84 -26.52 8.76
C ASN A 177 7.53 -25.82 8.39
N ALA A 178 7.54 -25.08 7.28
CA ALA A 178 6.42 -24.28 6.80
C ALA A 178 5.75 -25.02 5.63
N SER A 179 4.60 -25.62 5.92
CA SER A 179 3.73 -26.25 4.92
C SER A 179 2.74 -25.26 4.28
N ILE A 180 2.87 -23.96 4.56
CA ILE A 180 1.97 -22.90 4.08
C ILE A 180 2.63 -22.24 2.87
N ALA A 181 1.87 -22.10 1.79
CA ALA A 181 2.33 -21.38 0.62
C ALA A 181 2.33 -19.87 0.85
N ASP A 182 3.40 -19.21 0.41
CA ASP A 182 3.47 -17.77 0.33
C ASP A 182 2.98 -17.29 -1.04
N CYS A 183 1.73 -16.85 -1.08
CA CYS A 183 1.10 -16.27 -2.26
C CYS A 183 0.82 -14.77 -2.09
N VAL A 184 1.52 -14.13 -1.15
CA VAL A 184 1.37 -12.72 -0.80
C VAL A 184 2.64 -11.94 -1.15
N HIS A 185 3.80 -12.49 -0.82
CA HIS A 185 5.09 -11.92 -1.16
C HIS A 185 5.54 -12.35 -2.55
N TRP A 186 6.62 -11.74 -3.03
CA TRP A 186 7.08 -11.89 -4.39
C TRP A 186 8.51 -12.42 -4.42
N CYS A 187 8.81 -13.27 -5.40
CA CYS A 187 10.17 -13.68 -5.70
C CYS A 187 11.04 -12.47 -6.09
N LEU A 188 12.34 -12.57 -5.79
CA LEU A 188 13.37 -11.65 -6.26
C LEU A 188 14.49 -12.45 -6.96
N PRO A 189 14.90 -12.07 -8.19
CA PRO A 189 14.25 -11.08 -9.06
C PRO A 189 12.83 -11.50 -9.46
N GLY A 190 11.96 -10.55 -9.82
CA GLY A 190 10.54 -10.84 -10.08
C GLY A 190 9.67 -9.63 -10.40
N PRO A 191 8.33 -9.78 -10.39
CA PRO A 191 7.40 -8.72 -10.79
C PRO A 191 7.52 -7.40 -10.01
N VAL A 192 8.02 -7.47 -8.78
CA VAL A 192 8.23 -6.29 -7.94
C VAL A 192 9.36 -5.40 -8.44
N ASP A 193 10.25 -5.90 -9.30
CA ASP A 193 11.26 -5.09 -9.96
C ASP A 193 10.60 -4.00 -10.83
N THR A 194 9.44 -4.29 -11.43
CA THR A 194 8.63 -3.29 -12.17
C THR A 194 8.16 -2.12 -11.29
N TRP A 195 7.98 -2.31 -9.98
CA TRP A 195 7.67 -1.19 -9.07
C TRP A 195 8.82 -0.20 -9.03
N ASN A 196 10.05 -0.72 -8.96
CA ASN A 196 11.26 0.10 -8.93
C ASN A 196 11.50 0.77 -10.27
N GLU A 197 11.21 0.10 -11.40
CA GLU A 197 11.30 0.70 -12.73
C GLU A 197 10.34 1.89 -12.89
N PHE A 198 9.08 1.74 -12.47
CA PHE A 198 8.11 2.85 -12.49
C PHE A 198 8.54 3.99 -11.58
N LEU A 199 8.99 3.67 -10.36
CA LEU A 199 9.50 4.67 -9.42
C LEU A 199 10.70 5.43 -10.00
N GLN A 200 11.66 4.71 -10.57
CA GLN A 200 12.85 5.30 -11.18
C GLN A 200 12.49 6.21 -12.36
N ASP A 201 11.54 5.80 -13.22
CA ASP A 201 11.06 6.63 -14.32
C ASP A 201 10.39 7.92 -13.82
N MET A 202 9.58 7.83 -12.76
CA MET A 202 8.94 9.00 -12.14
C MET A 202 9.98 9.98 -11.57
N ILE A 203 10.97 9.48 -10.81
CA ILE A 203 12.03 10.31 -10.22
C ILE A 203 12.92 10.93 -11.31
N ARG A 204 13.24 10.19 -12.38
CA ARG A 204 14.02 10.71 -13.51
C ARG A 204 13.33 11.90 -14.15
N LYS A 205 12.03 11.78 -14.43
CA LYS A 205 11.23 12.85 -15.03
C LYS A 205 11.17 14.10 -14.14
N ASP A 206 11.26 13.94 -12.83
CA ASP A 206 11.34 15.07 -11.89
C ASP A 206 12.65 15.83 -12.02
N GLY A 207 13.77 15.11 -12.11
CA GLY A 207 15.08 15.72 -12.36
C GLY A 207 15.15 16.44 -13.71
N GLU A 208 14.57 15.85 -14.76
CA GLU A 208 14.51 16.49 -16.09
C GLU A 208 13.70 17.80 -16.04
N ARG A 209 12.56 17.80 -15.33
CA ARG A 209 11.73 19.00 -15.16
C ARG A 209 12.44 20.08 -14.35
N SER A 210 13.10 19.75 -13.24
CA SER A 210 13.80 20.75 -12.44
C SER A 210 14.93 21.42 -13.24
N LEU A 211 15.69 20.63 -14.02
CA LEU A 211 16.72 21.17 -14.92
C LEU A 211 16.14 22.12 -15.97
N SER A 212 14.97 21.78 -16.54
CA SER A 212 14.31 22.65 -17.51
C SER A 212 13.81 23.97 -16.91
N ASP A 213 13.30 23.94 -15.68
CA ASP A 213 12.83 25.12 -14.96
C ASP A 213 14.02 26.05 -14.58
N ASP A 214 15.16 25.47 -14.18
CA ASP A 214 16.41 26.20 -13.90
C ASP A 214 17.00 26.86 -15.15
N GLU A 215 17.00 26.17 -16.30
CA GLU A 215 17.47 26.71 -17.57
C GLU A 215 16.62 27.88 -18.09
N ILE A 216 15.31 27.86 -17.82
CA ILE A 216 14.41 28.96 -18.15
C ILE A 216 14.63 30.13 -17.19
N GLY A 217 14.75 29.88 -15.89
CA GLY A 217 15.01 30.90 -14.87
C GLY A 217 16.36 31.60 -15.03
N SER A 218 17.39 30.92 -15.55
CA SER A 218 18.69 31.53 -15.84
C SER A 218 18.70 32.44 -17.07
N LYS A 219 17.65 32.44 -17.91
CA LYS A 219 17.56 33.24 -19.14
C LYS A 219 16.73 34.53 -19.00
N THR A 220 16.16 34.77 -17.81
CA THR A 220 15.40 35.99 -17.44
C THR A 220 16.18 36.82 -16.44
#